data_AF-A0A953QW04-F1
#
_entry.id   AF-A0A953QW04-F1
#
_cell.length_a   1.000
_cell.length_b   1.000
_cell.length_c   1.000
_cell.angle_alpha   90.00
_cell.angle_beta   90.00
_cell.angle_gamma   90.00
#
_symmetry.space_group_name_H-M   'P 1'
#
loop_
_entity.id
_entity.type
_entity.pdbx_description
1 polymer ?
#
loop_
_entity_poly.entity_id
_entity_poly.type
_entity_poly.pdbx_seq_one_letter_code
_entity_poly.pdbx_strand_id
1 'polypeptide(L)'
;MVRIGIIGDFNPKHHTHVAINTALEHSSAALGEDVRAQWLPTPELAKPHSEKLLSECDALWASPASPYASGEGMLRGIEYARSHNVPFTGT
;
A
#
# COMPACT_ATOMS: atom_id res chain seq x y z
N MET A 1 -10.01 11.03 -8.24
CA MET A 1 -9.11 9.86 -8.29
C MET A 1 -8.65 9.59 -6.87
N VAL A 2 -8.98 8.41 -6.34
CA VAL A 2 -8.57 7.93 -5.03
C VAL A 2 -7.32 7.06 -5.19
N ARG A 3 -6.28 7.34 -4.43
CA ARG A 3 -5.01 6.61 -4.49
C ARG A 3 -4.80 5.75 -3.25
N ILE A 4 -4.72 4.44 -3.46
CA ILE A 4 -4.46 3.46 -2.41
C ILE A 4 -2.99 3.04 -2.47
N GLY A 5 -2.22 3.41 -1.45
CA GLY A 5 -0.83 3.01 -1.29
C GLY A 5 -0.71 1.62 -0.69
N ILE A 6 -0.23 0.65 -1.46
CA ILE A 6 -0.03 -0.72 -1.00
C ILE A 6 1.41 -0.85 -0.50
N ILE A 7 1.58 -0.94 0.82
CA ILE A 7 2.87 -1.15 1.46
C ILE A 7 3.26 -2.62 1.26
N GLY A 8 4.26 -2.87 0.43
CA GLY A 8 4.65 -4.23 0.07
C GLY A 8 5.56 -4.31 -1.14
N ASP A 9 6.24 -5.46 -1.28
CA ASP A 9 7.20 -5.69 -2.35
C ASP A 9 6.51 -6.46 -3.48
N PHE A 10 5.90 -5.71 -4.40
CA PHE A 10 5.08 -6.29 -5.46
C PHE A 10 5.82 -7.41 -6.20
N ASN A 11 5.11 -8.52 -6.40
CA ASN A 11 5.62 -9.67 -7.13
C ASN A 11 4.45 -10.34 -7.87
N PRO A 12 4.43 -10.30 -9.21
CA PRO A 12 3.31 -10.83 -10.00
C PRO A 12 3.15 -12.35 -9.87
N LYS A 13 4.15 -13.06 -9.32
CA LYS A 13 4.05 -14.50 -9.03
C LYS A 13 3.30 -14.80 -7.74
N HIS A 14 3.09 -13.82 -6.85
CA HIS A 14 2.29 -14.00 -5.64
C HIS A 14 0.83 -13.71 -5.96
N HIS A 15 -0.02 -14.74 -5.84
CA HIS A 15 -1.44 -14.62 -6.18
C HIS A 15 -2.14 -13.54 -5.35
N THR A 16 -1.72 -13.30 -4.10
CA THR A 16 -2.31 -12.29 -3.22
C THR A 16 -2.04 -10.87 -3.72
N HIS A 17 -0.85 -10.60 -4.26
CA HIS A 17 -0.48 -9.29 -4.79
C HIS A 17 -1.32 -8.96 -6.03
N VAL A 18 -1.52 -9.94 -6.91
CA VAL A 18 -2.42 -9.81 -8.05
C VAL A 18 -3.87 -9.62 -7.59
N ALA A 19 -4.31 -10.39 -6.59
CA ALA A 19 -5.67 -10.29 -6.05
C ALA A 19 -5.97 -8.91 -5.44
N ILE A 20 -5.00 -8.26 -4.78
CA ILE A 20 -5.17 -6.89 -4.28
C ILE A 20 -5.42 -5.91 -5.43
N ASN A 21 -4.65 -6.00 -6.52
CA ASN A 21 -4.85 -5.14 -7.69
C ASN A 21 -6.25 -5.36 -8.29
N THR A 22 -6.64 -6.62 -8.52
CA THR A 22 -7.96 -6.97 -9.06
C THR A 22 -9.10 -6.55 -8.13
N ALA A 23 -8.91 -6.61 -6.81
CA ALA A 23 -9.91 -6.14 -5.84
C ALA A 23 -10.15 -4.63 -5.97
N LEU A 24 -9.09 -3.84 -6.13
CA LEU A 24 -9.20 -2.39 -6.33
C LEU A 24 -9.83 -2.04 -7.68
N GLU A 25 -9.48 -2.76 -8.76
CA GLU A 25 -10.14 -2.62 -10.07
C GLU A 25 -11.64 -2.93 -9.98
N HIS A 26 -12.01 -4.01 -9.29
CA HIS A 26 -13.41 -4.39 -9.08
C HIS A 26 -14.17 -3.33 -8.25
N SER A 27 -13.56 -2.81 -7.18
CA SER A 27 -14.13 -1.72 -6.39
C SER A 27 -14.30 -0.43 -7.19
N SER A 28 -13.31 -0.07 -8.02
CA SER A 28 -13.38 1.08 -8.92
C SER A 28 -14.59 0.97 -9.86
N ALA A 29 -14.75 -0.18 -10.52
CA ALA A 29 -15.86 -0.44 -11.42
C ALA A 29 -17.23 -0.42 -10.71
N ALA A 30 -17.32 -1.01 -9.52
CA ALA A 30 -18.57 -1.07 -8.76
C ALA A 30 -19.02 0.30 -8.22
N LEU A 31 -18.06 1.17 -7.86
CA LEU A 31 -18.35 2.51 -7.34
C LEU A 31 -18.50 3.56 -8.44
N GLY A 32 -17.99 3.30 -9.64
CA GLY A 32 -17.92 4.30 -10.72
C GLY A 32 -16.89 5.40 -10.46
N GLU A 33 -15.89 5.12 -9.61
CA GLU A 33 -14.85 6.06 -9.16
C GLU A 33 -13.47 5.61 -9.65
N ASP A 34 -12.59 6.56 -10.00
CA ASP A 34 -11.19 6.26 -10.38
C ASP A 34 -10.37 5.92 -9.12
N VAL A 35 -10.24 4.63 -8.81
CA VAL A 35 -9.44 4.10 -7.69
C VAL A 35 -8.17 3.47 -8.26
N ARG A 36 -7.00 3.92 -7.80
CA ARG A 36 -5.70 3.43 -8.30
C ARG A 36 -4.84 2.85 -7.19
N ALA A 37 -4.27 1.69 -7.48
CA ALA A 37 -3.23 1.07 -6.68
C ALA A 37 -1.86 1.72 -6.96
N GLN A 38 -1.15 2.11 -5.90
CA GLN A 38 0.28 2.44 -5.96
C GLN A 38 1.03 1.50 -5.03
N TRP A 39 1.84 0.59 -5.58
CA TRP A 39 2.72 -0.23 -4.76
C TRP A 39 3.89 0.61 -4.23
N LEU A 40 4.13 0.52 -2.93
CA LEU A 40 5.17 1.22 -2.19
C LEU A 40 6.17 0.17 -1.66
N PRO A 41 7.30 -0.04 -2.36
CA PRO A 41 8.30 -1.02 -1.96
C PRO A 41 8.81 -0.74 -0.56
N THR A 42 8.86 -1.77 0.28
CA THR A 42 9.25 -1.59 1.68
C THR A 42 10.67 -1.02 1.85
N PRO A 43 11.68 -1.31 0.99
CA PRO A 43 12.99 -0.67 1.10
C PRO A 43 12.96 0.84 0.88
N GLU A 44 12.05 1.37 0.05
CA GLU A 44 11.91 2.81 -0.15
C GLU A 44 11.34 3.50 1.09
N LEU A 45 10.47 2.80 1.82
CA LEU A 45 9.85 3.33 3.04
C LEU A 45 10.81 3.38 4.24
N ALA A 46 11.87 2.57 4.21
CA ALA A 46 12.94 2.62 5.20
C ALA A 46 13.90 3.80 5.00
N LYS A 47 13.87 4.49 3.85
CA LYS A 47 14.73 5.64 3.58
C LYS A 47 14.27 6.89 4.35
N PRO A 48 15.17 7.86 4.60
CA PRO A 48 14.78 9.17 5.08
C PRO A 48 13.77 9.84 4.14
N HIS A 49 12.84 10.62 4.69
CA HIS A 49 11.81 11.37 3.94
C HIS A 49 10.81 10.50 3.14
N SER A 50 10.67 9.22 3.47
CA SER A 50 9.68 8.32 2.86
C SER A 50 8.23 8.75 3.11
N GLU A 51 7.98 9.55 4.15
CA GLU A 51 6.67 10.15 4.43
C GLU A 51 6.09 10.91 3.24
N LYS A 52 6.94 11.49 2.38
CA LYS A 52 6.47 12.15 1.17
C LYS A 52 5.71 11.19 0.25
N LEU A 53 6.24 9.98 0.04
CA LEU A 53 5.57 8.95 -0.78
C LEU A 53 4.24 8.52 -0.16
N LEU A 54 4.19 8.41 1.17
CA LEU A 54 2.99 8.00 1.90
C LEU A 54 1.93 9.10 1.90
N SER A 55 2.35 10.38 1.96
CA SER A 55 1.46 11.55 1.94
C SER A 55 0.75 11.78 0.61
N GLU A 56 1.23 11.14 -0.47
CA GLU A 56 0.59 11.19 -1.79
C GLU A 56 -0.58 10.19 -1.93
N CYS A 57 -0.84 9.37 -0.91
CA CYS A 57 -1.90 8.37 -0.90
C CYS A 57 -3.06 8.79 0.01
N ASP A 58 -4.29 8.49 -0.42
CA ASP A 58 -5.51 8.78 0.35
C ASP A 58 -5.79 7.71 1.42
N ALA A 59 -5.29 6.49 1.21
CA ALA A 59 -5.36 5.37 2.15
C ALA A 59 -4.19 4.42 1.95
N LEU A 60 -3.89 3.62 2.97
CA LEU A 60 -2.78 2.67 2.97
C LEU A 60 -3.26 1.23 3.22
N TRP A 61 -2.65 0.28 2.53
CA TRP A 61 -2.91 -1.16 2.69
C TRP A 61 -1.59 -1.91 2.89
N ALA A 62 -1.39 -2.54 4.05
CA ALA A 62 -0.27 -3.46 4.28
C ALA A 62 -0.51 -4.81 3.57
N SER A 63 0.33 -5.15 2.60
CA SER A 63 0.19 -6.40 1.83
C SER A 63 0.65 -7.62 2.65
N PRO A 64 0.15 -8.82 2.33
CA PRO A 64 0.70 -10.07 2.84
C PRO A 64 2.08 -10.35 2.19
N ALA A 65 2.63 -11.54 2.45
CA ALA A 65 3.91 -12.06 1.94
C ALA A 65 5.17 -11.65 2.73
N SER A 66 5.11 -11.77 4.07
CA SER A 66 6.34 -11.82 4.87
C SER A 66 7.20 -13.03 4.49
N PRO A 67 8.54 -12.95 4.54
CA PRO A 67 9.31 -11.78 4.92
C PRO A 67 9.35 -10.69 3.83
N TYR A 68 9.18 -9.44 4.25
CA TYR A 68 9.36 -8.27 3.39
C TYR A 68 10.85 -8.02 3.13
N ALA A 69 11.16 -7.36 2.01
CA ALA A 69 12.53 -6.94 1.72
C ALA A 69 13.06 -5.95 2.79
N SER A 70 12.17 -5.15 3.39
CA SER A 70 12.47 -4.36 4.58
C SER A 70 11.31 -4.42 5.59
N GLY A 71 11.52 -5.13 6.70
CA GLY A 71 10.58 -5.11 7.83
C GLY A 71 10.45 -3.72 8.47
N GLU A 72 11.53 -2.94 8.51
CA GLU A 72 11.52 -1.56 9.00
C GLU A 72 10.61 -0.67 8.15
N GLY A 73 10.70 -0.80 6.82
CA GLY A 73 9.87 -0.01 5.90
C GLY A 73 8.38 -0.32 6.03
N MET A 74 8.03 -1.60 6.24
CA MET A 74 6.65 -1.99 6.56
C MET A 74 6.16 -1.31 7.85
N LEU A 75 6.95 -1.39 8.93
CA LEU A 75 6.59 -0.78 10.21
C LEU A 75 6.46 0.74 10.12
N ARG A 76 7.35 1.42 9.39
CA ARG A 76 7.24 2.87 9.14
C ARG A 76 5.98 3.25 8.39
N GLY A 77 5.58 2.47 7.39
CA GLY A 77 4.32 2.70 6.67
C GLY A 77 3.09 2.56 7.58
N ILE A 78 3.08 1.55 8.45
CA ILE A 78 2.01 1.35 9.44
C ILE A 78 2.00 2.48 10.48
N GLU A 79 3.16 2.86 10.99
CA GLU A 79 3.32 3.96 11.95
C GLU A 79 2.82 5.27 11.36
N TYR A 80 3.19 5.58 10.12
CA TYR A 80 2.73 6.77 9.41
C TYR A 80 1.20 6.82 9.35
N ALA A 81 0.57 5.71 8.92
CA ALA A 81 -0.88 5.66 8.80
C ALA A 81 -1.59 5.95 10.15
N ARG A 82 -1.06 5.36 11.23
CA ARG A 82 -1.62 5.50 12.58
C ARG A 82 -1.38 6.88 13.18
N SER A 83 -0.22 7.48 12.94
CA SER A 83 0.16 8.79 13.49
C SER A 83 -0.49 9.96 12.75
N HIS A 84 -0.85 9.76 11.48
CA HIS A 84 -1.43 10.80 10.62
C HIS A 84 -2.93 10.61 10.35
N ASN A 85 -3.58 9.63 11.00
CA ASN A 85 -4.99 9.29 10.79
C ASN A 85 -5.35 8.97 9.33
N VAL A 86 -4.43 8.32 8.60
CA VAL A 86 -4.68 7.84 7.25
C VAL A 86 -5.48 6.54 7.32
N PRO A 87 -6.59 6.40 6.57
CA PRO A 87 -7.34 5.14 6.50
C PRO A 87 -6.41 3.97 6.17
N PHE A 88 -6.51 2.89 6.95
CA PHE A 88 -5.55 1.79 6.90
C PHE A 88 -6.24 0.42 6.99
N THR A 89 -5.74 -0.56 6.22
CA THR A 89 -6.09 -1.97 6.34
C THR A 89 -4.86 -2.88 6.14
N GLY A 90 -4.94 -4.12 6.61
CA GLY A 90 -3.89 -5.13 6.45
C GLY A 90 -4.48 -6.53 6.30
N THR A 91 -3.82 -7.38 5.53
CA THR A 91 -4.26 -8.75 5.19
C THR A 91 -3.13 -9.74 5.26
#